data_AF-A0A7C3I156-F1
#
_entry.id   AF-A0A7C3I156-F1
#
_cell.length_a   1.000
_cell.length_b   1.000
_cell.length_c   1.000
_cell.angle_alpha   90.00
_cell.angle_beta   90.00
_cell.angle_gamma   90.00
#
_symmetry.space_group_name_H-M   'P 1'
#
loop_
_entity.id
_entity.type
_entity.pdbx_description
1 polymer ?
#
loop_
_entity_poly.entity_id
_entity_poly.type
_entity_poly.pdbx_seq_one_letter_code
_entity_poly.pdbx_strand_id
1 'polypeptide(L)'
;MRSTFSTWLGLALTVLNLRAAAPLALHPDNPHYFLWRGQPTILITSGEHYGAVLNLDFDFRKYLDTLAQDGLNNTRTFTGAYCEAPGAFSIARNTLAPEPGRLIAPWARSDQPGYRNGGNKFDLTRWDAAYFQRLKAFLAHASQRGVVVELNLFCPFYEDSMWLLSPMNAINNVNSVGHVARTNVYTLDRHGGLLAVQEALARKLVTELKDFDNLYYEICNEPYFGGVTLAWQHRIADVIAETEKALGVRHLISQNVANDKAKVENPHPAVSIFNFHYAYPPDTVAMNYGLNKIIGDNETGFRGTNDLPYRVEAWSFLLAGGGLFNHLDYSFVAGHEDGTFVYPASQPGGGNPVFRRQMKILGDFLRGFDFIRMKPAADVIAGGVPAGHRAYALAEPGKACALYLARDTKDKNAPTGPQAATLQLHLPAGAYTAEWVNPRTGQVDKRESIRAAGDITPLASPAFEEDVALRLRRS
;
A
#
# COMPACT_ATOMS: atom_id res chain seq x y z
N MET A 1 -34.03 69.13 -20.04
CA MET A 1 -33.74 67.90 -20.81
C MET A 1 -32.69 67.10 -20.06
N ARG A 2 -33.10 66.02 -19.39
CA ARG A 2 -32.20 65.08 -18.69
C ARG A 2 -31.94 63.91 -19.64
N SER A 3 -30.67 63.65 -19.97
CA SER A 3 -30.21 62.50 -20.73
C SER A 3 -29.72 61.45 -19.74
N THR A 4 -30.33 60.27 -19.77
CA THR A 4 -29.95 59.08 -19.02
C THR A 4 -28.97 58.24 -19.85
N PHE A 5 -27.73 58.13 -19.40
CA PHE A 5 -26.78 57.13 -19.89
C PHE A 5 -27.01 55.80 -19.16
N SER A 6 -27.27 54.75 -19.93
CA SER A 6 -27.42 53.38 -19.45
C SER A 6 -26.07 52.66 -19.57
N THR A 7 -25.50 52.26 -18.44
CA THR A 7 -24.24 51.50 -18.38
C THR A 7 -24.54 50.01 -18.47
N TRP A 8 -24.11 49.38 -19.56
CA TRP A 8 -24.14 47.92 -19.70
C TRP A 8 -22.93 47.31 -18.99
N LEU A 9 -23.18 46.56 -17.92
CA LEU A 9 -22.16 45.77 -17.22
C LEU A 9 -22.08 44.39 -17.89
N GLY A 10 -21.04 44.16 -18.69
CA GLY A 10 -20.75 42.85 -19.28
C GLY A 10 -20.23 41.88 -18.22
N LEU A 11 -20.97 40.81 -17.95
CA LEU A 11 -20.55 39.71 -17.08
C LEU A 11 -19.57 38.83 -17.88
N ALA A 12 -18.26 38.91 -17.58
CA ALA A 12 -17.28 37.99 -18.13
C ALA A 12 -17.42 36.62 -17.42
N LEU A 13 -17.96 35.62 -18.11
CA LEU A 13 -17.87 34.23 -17.67
C LEU A 13 -16.41 33.76 -17.84
N THR A 14 -15.65 33.74 -16.75
CA THR A 14 -14.44 32.92 -16.66
C THR A 14 -14.85 31.46 -16.71
N VAL A 15 -14.65 30.84 -17.88
CA VAL A 15 -14.66 29.38 -18.02
C VAL A 15 -13.42 28.87 -17.28
N LEU A 16 -13.60 28.45 -16.03
CA LEU A 16 -12.61 27.63 -15.33
C LEU A 16 -12.49 26.33 -16.13
N ASN A 17 -11.39 26.20 -16.88
CA ASN A 17 -10.94 24.91 -17.38
C ASN A 17 -10.64 24.04 -16.15
N LEU A 18 -11.64 23.25 -15.72
CA LEU A 18 -11.45 22.10 -14.85
C LEU A 18 -10.54 21.12 -15.60
N ARG A 19 -9.23 21.30 -15.51
CA ARG A 19 -8.29 20.23 -15.83
C ARG A 19 -8.66 19.07 -14.92
N ALA A 20 -8.89 17.89 -15.51
CA ALA A 20 -8.99 16.66 -14.75
C ALA A 20 -7.81 16.58 -13.78
N ALA A 21 -8.07 16.18 -12.53
CA ALA A 21 -7.03 16.10 -11.52
C ALA A 21 -5.92 15.18 -12.01
N ALA A 22 -4.66 15.61 -11.89
CA ALA A 22 -3.52 14.81 -12.31
C ALA A 22 -3.45 13.53 -11.44
N PRO A 23 -3.24 12.35 -12.04
CA PRO A 23 -3.04 11.12 -11.28
C PRO A 23 -1.92 11.22 -10.25
N LEU A 24 -2.01 10.39 -9.22
CA LEU A 24 -0.90 10.11 -8.30
C LEU A 24 0.40 9.90 -9.09
N ALA A 25 1.44 10.63 -8.71
CA ALA A 25 2.74 10.58 -9.38
C ALA A 25 3.88 10.46 -8.36
N LEU A 26 5.08 10.17 -8.85
CA LEU A 26 6.29 10.39 -8.06
C LEU A 26 6.50 11.89 -7.85
N HIS A 27 6.92 12.28 -6.65
CA HIS A 27 7.20 13.68 -6.38
C HIS A 27 8.44 14.13 -7.18
N PRO A 28 8.37 15.27 -7.91
CA PRO A 28 9.44 15.68 -8.82
C PRO A 28 10.76 15.99 -8.10
N ASP A 29 10.70 16.57 -6.90
CA ASP A 29 11.90 16.91 -6.11
C ASP A 29 12.47 15.70 -5.34
N ASN A 30 11.65 14.68 -5.06
CA ASN A 30 12.05 13.52 -4.27
C ASN A 30 11.19 12.30 -4.67
N PRO A 31 11.62 11.50 -5.65
CA PRO A 31 10.82 10.42 -6.21
C PRO A 31 10.68 9.20 -5.27
N HIS A 32 11.20 9.28 -4.04
CA HIS A 32 10.91 8.33 -2.96
C HIS A 32 9.58 8.60 -2.25
N TYR A 33 8.90 9.69 -2.62
CA TYR A 33 7.57 10.05 -2.13
C TYR A 33 6.62 10.35 -3.27
N PHE A 34 5.33 10.38 -2.97
CA PHE A 34 4.30 10.66 -3.94
C PHE A 34 3.97 12.15 -4.00
N LEU A 35 3.46 12.60 -5.14
CA LEU A 35 2.73 13.85 -5.30
C LEU A 35 1.30 13.50 -5.71
N TRP A 36 0.33 13.95 -4.92
CA TRP A 36 -1.08 13.75 -5.21
C TRP A 36 -1.86 15.03 -4.96
N ARG A 37 -2.60 15.50 -5.97
CA ARG A 37 -3.38 16.75 -5.89
C ARG A 37 -2.57 17.95 -5.38
N GLY A 38 -1.30 18.03 -5.81
CA GLY A 38 -0.37 19.10 -5.40
C GLY A 38 0.22 18.94 -4.00
N GLN A 39 -0.04 17.83 -3.30
CA GLN A 39 0.44 17.56 -1.95
C GLN A 39 1.49 16.45 -1.93
N PRO A 40 2.67 16.68 -1.33
CA PRO A 40 3.56 15.61 -0.88
C PRO A 40 2.80 14.54 -0.10
N THR A 41 2.94 13.28 -0.50
CA THR A 41 2.14 12.18 0.03
C THR A 41 3.02 10.98 0.35
N ILE A 42 2.77 10.38 1.51
CA ILE A 42 3.21 9.03 1.91
C ILE A 42 1.93 8.21 2.03
N LEU A 43 1.95 6.97 1.53
CA LEU A 43 0.81 6.07 1.61
C LEU A 43 0.96 5.15 2.82
N ILE A 44 -0.01 5.20 3.73
CA ILE A 44 -0.03 4.42 4.96
C ILE A 44 -1.42 3.86 5.17
N THR A 45 -1.52 2.55 5.38
CA THR A 45 -2.80 1.93 5.69
C THR A 45 -2.67 0.64 6.49
N SER A 46 -3.84 0.19 6.94
CA SER A 46 -4.15 -1.04 7.64
C SER A 46 -5.52 -1.45 7.12
N GLY A 47 -5.53 -2.15 6.00
CA GLY A 47 -6.70 -2.39 5.16
C GLY A 47 -7.18 -3.84 5.18
N GLU A 48 -8.39 -4.07 4.67
CA GLU A 48 -8.98 -5.40 4.55
C GLU A 48 -8.17 -6.34 3.62
N HIS A 49 -8.44 -7.64 3.72
CA HIS A 49 -7.76 -8.70 2.95
C HIS A 49 -8.27 -8.79 1.50
N TYR A 50 -8.07 -7.72 0.72
CA TYR A 50 -8.17 -7.62 -0.73
C TYR A 50 -9.54 -7.83 -1.41
N GLY A 51 -10.56 -8.27 -0.68
CA GLY A 51 -11.87 -8.67 -1.19
C GLY A 51 -12.88 -7.56 -1.43
N ALA A 52 -12.58 -6.29 -1.11
CA ALA A 52 -13.58 -5.22 -1.02
C ALA A 52 -14.44 -5.02 -2.28
N VAL A 53 -13.86 -5.23 -3.47
CA VAL A 53 -14.60 -5.14 -4.73
C VAL A 53 -15.24 -6.46 -5.14
N LEU A 54 -14.50 -7.57 -5.08
CA LEU A 54 -14.93 -8.87 -5.62
C LEU A 54 -15.93 -9.63 -4.72
N ASN A 55 -16.00 -9.27 -3.44
CA ASN A 55 -16.94 -9.85 -2.49
C ASN A 55 -18.23 -9.02 -2.42
N LEU A 56 -19.33 -9.56 -2.92
CA LEU A 56 -20.62 -8.86 -2.95
C LEU A 56 -21.23 -8.61 -1.56
N ASP A 57 -20.79 -9.34 -0.54
CA ASP A 57 -21.26 -9.15 0.84
C ASP A 57 -20.48 -8.09 1.61
N PHE A 58 -19.37 -7.60 1.06
CA PHE A 58 -18.56 -6.57 1.70
C PHE A 58 -19.09 -5.17 1.36
N ASP A 59 -19.46 -4.39 2.37
CA ASP A 59 -19.81 -2.98 2.22
C ASP A 59 -18.55 -2.10 2.15
N PHE A 60 -18.02 -1.95 0.94
CA PHE A 60 -16.84 -1.13 0.73
C PHE A 60 -17.04 0.35 1.12
N ARG A 61 -18.28 0.86 1.18
CA ARG A 61 -18.51 2.27 1.53
C ARG A 61 -18.21 2.48 3.00
N LYS A 62 -18.79 1.65 3.86
CA LYS A 62 -18.54 1.65 5.30
C LYS A 62 -17.04 1.44 5.58
N TYR A 63 -16.41 0.51 4.89
CA TYR A 63 -14.96 0.27 5.00
C TYR A 63 -14.12 1.51 4.69
N LEU A 64 -14.33 2.13 3.54
CA LEU A 64 -13.56 3.31 3.14
C LEU A 64 -13.87 4.52 4.04
N ASP A 65 -15.11 4.65 4.52
CA ASP A 65 -15.49 5.63 5.55
C ASP A 65 -14.68 5.43 6.83
N THR A 66 -14.54 4.19 7.29
CA THR A 66 -13.75 3.86 8.48
C THR A 66 -12.26 4.12 8.27
N LEU A 67 -11.67 3.70 7.14
CA LEU A 67 -10.26 4.00 6.84
C LEU A 67 -9.97 5.51 6.91
N ALA A 68 -10.85 6.31 6.30
CA ALA A 68 -10.70 7.77 6.29
C ALA A 68 -10.83 8.39 7.68
N GLN A 69 -11.81 7.92 8.48
CA GLN A 69 -11.98 8.34 9.87
C GLN A 69 -10.76 8.01 10.73
N ASP A 70 -10.13 6.87 10.48
CA ASP A 70 -8.90 6.45 11.16
C ASP A 70 -7.64 7.13 10.61
N GLY A 71 -7.77 8.03 9.62
CA GLY A 71 -6.67 8.84 9.08
C GLY A 71 -5.74 8.08 8.12
N LEU A 72 -6.18 6.94 7.59
CA LEU A 72 -5.47 6.12 6.62
C LEU A 72 -5.82 6.57 5.19
N ASN A 73 -4.85 6.52 4.29
CA ASN A 73 -4.98 7.14 2.95
C ASN A 73 -4.67 6.18 1.79
N ASN A 74 -4.59 4.87 2.07
CA ASN A 74 -4.38 3.86 1.05
C ASN A 74 -5.27 2.63 1.28
N THR A 75 -5.51 1.86 0.24
CA THR A 75 -6.14 0.54 0.33
C THR A 75 -5.68 -0.32 -0.85
N ARG A 76 -5.69 -1.63 -0.68
CA ARG A 76 -5.31 -2.61 -1.69
C ARG A 76 -6.47 -3.56 -1.94
N THR A 77 -6.83 -3.78 -3.20
CA THR A 77 -7.90 -4.72 -3.58
C THR A 77 -7.57 -5.45 -4.87
N PHE A 78 -8.08 -6.68 -5.00
CA PHE A 78 -7.83 -7.52 -6.16
C PHE A 78 -8.95 -7.38 -7.19
N THR A 79 -8.60 -7.54 -8.46
CA THR A 79 -9.57 -7.40 -9.56
C THR A 79 -10.66 -8.47 -9.58
N GLY A 80 -10.49 -9.60 -8.91
CA GLY A 80 -11.38 -10.76 -9.04
C GLY A 80 -10.96 -11.74 -10.14
N ALA A 81 -9.78 -11.56 -10.75
CA ALA A 81 -9.11 -12.61 -11.53
C ALA A 81 -8.63 -13.79 -10.66
N TYR A 82 -8.46 -13.52 -9.37
CA TYR A 82 -8.10 -14.45 -8.30
C TYR A 82 -9.06 -14.26 -7.12
N CYS A 83 -9.44 -15.36 -6.49
CA CYS A 83 -10.09 -15.41 -5.20
C CYS A 83 -9.62 -16.68 -4.47
N GLU A 84 -9.86 -16.73 -3.16
CA GLU A 84 -9.41 -17.82 -2.31
C GLU A 84 -10.52 -18.85 -2.04
N ALA A 85 -10.09 -20.03 -1.62
CA ALA A 85 -11.00 -21.05 -1.12
C ALA A 85 -11.37 -20.75 0.35
N PRO A 86 -12.58 -21.12 0.79
CA PRO A 86 -12.94 -21.04 2.21
C PRO A 86 -11.89 -21.72 3.11
N GLY A 87 -11.44 -21.01 4.15
CA GLY A 87 -10.42 -21.49 5.09
C GLY A 87 -8.97 -21.32 4.64
N ALA A 88 -8.71 -20.75 3.45
CA ALA A 88 -7.36 -20.43 3.00
C ALA A 88 -6.59 -19.61 4.05
N PHE A 89 -5.33 -20.00 4.25
CA PHE A 89 -4.40 -19.37 5.20
C PHE A 89 -4.88 -19.30 6.66
N SER A 90 -5.89 -20.09 7.03
CA SER A 90 -6.52 -20.05 8.36
C SER A 90 -7.08 -18.67 8.74
N ILE A 91 -7.46 -17.86 7.74
CA ILE A 91 -8.07 -16.55 7.93
C ILE A 91 -9.55 -16.72 8.26
N ALA A 92 -9.98 -16.27 9.43
CA ALA A 92 -11.39 -16.25 9.78
C ALA A 92 -12.14 -15.20 8.93
N ARG A 93 -13.27 -15.62 8.34
CA ARG A 93 -14.16 -14.75 7.53
C ARG A 93 -13.42 -13.96 6.44
N ASN A 94 -12.51 -14.66 5.78
CA ASN A 94 -11.65 -14.15 4.71
C ASN A 94 -12.45 -13.39 3.62
N THR A 95 -12.17 -12.10 3.46
CA THR A 95 -12.85 -11.25 2.48
C THR A 95 -12.52 -11.64 1.03
N LEU A 96 -11.35 -12.21 0.77
CA LEU A 96 -10.91 -12.72 -0.54
C LEU A 96 -11.47 -14.11 -0.88
N ALA A 97 -12.19 -14.75 0.04
CA ALA A 97 -12.92 -16.00 -0.20
C ALA A 97 -14.44 -15.79 -0.13
N PRO A 98 -15.07 -15.14 -1.14
CA PRO A 98 -16.52 -14.94 -1.13
C PRO A 98 -17.30 -16.25 -1.05
N GLU A 99 -18.43 -16.19 -0.36
CA GLU A 99 -19.40 -17.29 -0.30
C GLU A 99 -19.89 -17.70 -1.71
N PRO A 100 -20.42 -18.93 -1.87
CA PRO A 100 -20.92 -19.39 -3.15
C PRO A 100 -21.92 -18.43 -3.78
N GLY A 101 -21.69 -18.07 -5.05
CA GLY A 101 -22.52 -17.11 -5.79
C GLY A 101 -22.33 -15.64 -5.39
N ARG A 102 -21.41 -15.32 -4.46
CA ARG A 102 -21.13 -13.96 -3.98
C ARG A 102 -19.85 -13.36 -4.54
N LEU A 103 -19.11 -14.10 -5.36
CA LEU A 103 -18.02 -13.58 -6.18
C LEU A 103 -18.55 -12.82 -7.40
N ILE A 104 -18.15 -11.56 -7.52
CA ILE A 104 -18.21 -10.79 -8.77
C ILE A 104 -16.81 -10.65 -9.37
N ALA A 105 -16.69 -10.81 -10.69
CA ALA A 105 -15.42 -10.79 -11.42
C ALA A 105 -15.53 -9.91 -12.68
N PRO A 106 -14.41 -9.54 -13.32
CA PRO A 106 -14.44 -8.68 -14.51
C PRO A 106 -15.21 -9.28 -15.70
N TRP A 107 -15.22 -10.60 -15.81
CA TRP A 107 -15.88 -11.32 -16.90
C TRP A 107 -17.33 -11.66 -16.55
N ALA A 108 -18.22 -11.53 -17.54
CA ALA A 108 -19.63 -11.82 -17.37
C ALA A 108 -19.87 -13.33 -17.23
N ARG A 109 -20.98 -13.66 -16.54
CA ARG A 109 -21.52 -15.03 -16.52
C ARG A 109 -22.10 -15.38 -17.90
N SER A 110 -21.87 -16.62 -18.32
CA SER A 110 -22.53 -17.27 -19.45
C SER A 110 -23.94 -17.75 -19.06
N ASP A 111 -24.62 -18.42 -19.98
CA ASP A 111 -25.88 -19.15 -19.75
C ASP A 111 -25.65 -20.61 -19.31
N GLN A 112 -24.40 -21.09 -19.29
CA GLN A 112 -24.08 -22.47 -18.90
C GLN A 112 -23.82 -22.59 -17.40
N PRO A 113 -24.52 -23.48 -16.66
CA PRO A 113 -24.23 -23.73 -15.25
C PRO A 113 -22.87 -24.42 -15.07
N GLY A 114 -22.33 -24.36 -13.84
CA GLY A 114 -21.20 -25.19 -13.44
C GLY A 114 -19.92 -24.44 -13.06
N TYR A 115 -20.03 -23.17 -12.65
CA TYR A 115 -18.91 -22.54 -11.95
C TYR A 115 -18.70 -23.21 -10.59
N ARG A 116 -17.44 -23.51 -10.26
CA ARG A 116 -17.08 -24.26 -9.04
C ARG A 116 -17.61 -23.62 -7.76
N ASN A 117 -17.59 -22.28 -7.65
CA ASN A 117 -18.10 -21.56 -6.49
C ASN A 117 -19.55 -21.07 -6.67
N GLY A 118 -20.37 -21.79 -7.45
CA GLY A 118 -21.81 -21.57 -7.58
C GLY A 118 -22.24 -20.67 -8.74
N GLY A 119 -23.32 -21.08 -9.44
CA GLY A 119 -23.88 -20.35 -10.58
C GLY A 119 -23.28 -20.75 -11.94
N ASN A 120 -23.40 -19.85 -12.92
CA ASN A 120 -22.98 -20.10 -14.29
C ASN A 120 -21.48 -19.90 -14.48
N LYS A 121 -20.91 -20.65 -15.44
CA LYS A 121 -19.55 -20.44 -15.94
C LYS A 121 -19.38 -19.03 -16.50
N PHE A 122 -18.15 -18.57 -16.65
CA PHE A 122 -17.81 -17.29 -17.23
C PHE A 122 -17.67 -17.35 -18.76
N ASP A 123 -17.93 -16.23 -19.41
CA ASP A 123 -17.51 -15.98 -20.79
C ASP A 123 -16.41 -14.91 -20.77
N LEU A 124 -15.17 -15.34 -20.97
CA LEU A 124 -13.96 -14.51 -20.91
C LEU A 124 -13.86 -13.50 -22.05
N THR A 125 -14.78 -13.54 -23.03
CA THR A 125 -14.88 -12.55 -24.11
C THR A 125 -15.89 -11.43 -23.80
N ARG A 126 -16.65 -11.56 -22.71
CA ARG A 126 -17.69 -10.60 -22.30
C ARG A 126 -17.35 -9.98 -20.95
N TRP A 127 -17.52 -8.66 -20.87
CA TRP A 127 -17.29 -7.90 -19.64
C TRP A 127 -18.57 -7.81 -18.80
N ASP A 128 -18.44 -7.95 -17.48
CA ASP A 128 -19.54 -7.75 -16.54
C ASP A 128 -19.71 -6.25 -16.24
N ALA A 129 -20.77 -5.64 -16.76
CA ALA A 129 -21.05 -4.22 -16.53
C ALA A 129 -21.27 -3.88 -15.03
N ALA A 130 -21.84 -4.80 -14.25
CA ALA A 130 -22.07 -4.59 -12.81
C ALA A 130 -20.75 -4.60 -12.04
N TYR A 131 -19.78 -5.44 -12.45
CA TYR A 131 -18.43 -5.41 -11.87
C TYR A 131 -17.78 -4.05 -12.08
N PHE A 132 -17.73 -3.56 -13.32
CA PHE A 132 -17.08 -2.29 -13.62
C PHE A 132 -17.81 -1.10 -12.98
N GLN A 133 -19.14 -1.16 -12.84
CA GLN A 133 -19.89 -0.18 -12.06
C GLN A 133 -19.49 -0.19 -10.58
N ARG A 134 -19.37 -1.38 -9.98
CA ARG A 134 -18.94 -1.53 -8.57
C ARG A 134 -17.51 -1.04 -8.36
N LEU A 135 -16.57 -1.40 -9.23
CA LEU A 135 -15.18 -0.97 -9.16
C LEU A 135 -15.05 0.56 -9.28
N LYS A 136 -15.77 1.18 -10.23
CA LYS A 136 -15.78 2.65 -10.37
C LYS A 136 -16.43 3.33 -9.17
N ALA A 137 -17.47 2.74 -8.58
CA ALA A 137 -18.07 3.24 -7.34
C ALA A 137 -17.10 3.16 -6.15
N PHE A 138 -16.32 2.08 -6.05
CA PHE A 138 -15.25 1.93 -5.05
C PHE A 138 -14.20 3.04 -5.18
N LEU A 139 -13.65 3.22 -6.38
CA LEU A 139 -12.63 4.24 -6.65
C LEU A 139 -13.14 5.66 -6.41
N ALA A 140 -14.37 5.96 -6.84
CA ALA A 140 -14.99 7.27 -6.60
C ALA A 140 -15.18 7.56 -5.11
N HIS A 141 -15.67 6.56 -4.36
CA HIS A 141 -15.91 6.69 -2.92
C HIS A 141 -14.59 6.83 -2.14
N ALA A 142 -13.54 6.13 -2.56
CA ALA A 142 -12.19 6.26 -2.03
C ALA A 142 -11.59 7.65 -2.32
N SER A 143 -11.76 8.14 -3.56
CA SER A 143 -11.24 9.43 -4.01
C SER A 143 -11.81 10.61 -3.20
N GLN A 144 -13.10 10.55 -2.87
CA GLN A 144 -13.79 11.53 -2.02
C GLN A 144 -13.26 11.56 -0.58
N ARG A 145 -12.59 10.49 -0.14
CA ARG A 145 -12.08 10.30 1.21
C ARG A 145 -10.57 10.48 1.34
N GLY A 146 -9.89 10.88 0.27
CA GLY A 146 -8.45 11.00 0.29
C GLY A 146 -7.73 9.65 0.28
N VAL A 147 -8.38 8.58 -0.19
CA VAL A 147 -7.81 7.23 -0.21
C VAL A 147 -7.35 6.87 -1.63
N VAL A 148 -6.07 6.52 -1.75
CA VAL A 148 -5.47 5.95 -2.96
C VAL A 148 -5.68 4.44 -2.98
N VAL A 149 -6.08 3.92 -4.14
CA VAL A 149 -6.29 2.49 -4.37
C VAL A 149 -5.07 1.89 -5.08
N GLU A 150 -4.49 0.85 -4.50
CA GLU A 150 -3.70 -0.15 -5.23
C GLU A 150 -4.67 -1.18 -5.83
N LEU A 151 -4.72 -1.25 -7.16
CA LEU A 151 -5.46 -2.31 -7.85
C LEU A 151 -4.50 -3.41 -8.28
N ASN A 152 -4.51 -4.52 -7.56
CA ASN A 152 -3.70 -5.69 -7.88
C ASN A 152 -4.37 -6.51 -8.98
N LEU A 153 -3.73 -6.55 -10.15
CA LEU A 153 -4.31 -7.11 -11.36
C LEU A 153 -4.40 -8.63 -11.32
N PHE A 154 -3.32 -9.28 -10.88
CA PHE A 154 -3.17 -10.73 -10.91
C PHE A 154 -2.52 -11.27 -9.62
N CYS A 155 -2.61 -12.58 -9.42
CA CYS A 155 -2.00 -13.29 -8.29
C CYS A 155 -1.73 -14.73 -8.75
N PRO A 156 -0.57 -15.35 -8.42
CA PRO A 156 -0.34 -16.76 -8.63
C PRO A 156 -1.36 -17.59 -7.87
N PHE A 157 -1.54 -18.83 -8.32
CA PHE A 157 -2.33 -19.79 -7.58
C PHE A 157 -1.39 -20.63 -6.70
N TYR A 158 -1.42 -20.40 -5.40
CA TYR A 158 -0.58 -21.11 -4.41
C TYR A 158 -0.90 -22.61 -4.39
N GLU A 159 -2.17 -22.95 -4.52
CA GLU A 159 -2.70 -24.30 -4.51
C GLU A 159 -3.66 -24.55 -5.68
N ASP A 160 -3.87 -25.82 -6.03
CA ASP A 160 -4.85 -26.20 -7.06
C ASP A 160 -6.28 -25.84 -6.64
N SER A 161 -6.58 -25.84 -5.33
CA SER A 161 -7.88 -25.42 -4.76
C SER A 161 -8.27 -24.02 -5.22
N MET A 162 -7.32 -23.07 -5.23
CA MET A 162 -7.49 -21.69 -5.70
C MET A 162 -7.57 -21.61 -7.23
N TRP A 163 -6.71 -22.36 -7.94
CA TRP A 163 -6.77 -22.40 -9.40
C TRP A 163 -8.13 -22.89 -9.91
N LEU A 164 -8.70 -23.89 -9.25
CA LEU A 164 -10.02 -24.44 -9.58
C LEU A 164 -11.17 -23.45 -9.36
N LEU A 165 -10.94 -22.32 -8.68
CA LEU A 165 -11.93 -21.24 -8.49
C LEU A 165 -11.78 -20.11 -9.51
N SER A 166 -10.67 -20.03 -10.25
CA SER A 166 -10.42 -18.93 -11.18
C SER A 166 -11.40 -18.95 -12.35
N PRO A 167 -11.94 -17.80 -12.79
CA PRO A 167 -12.65 -17.69 -14.06
C PRO A 167 -11.81 -18.18 -15.25
N MET A 168 -10.48 -18.04 -15.18
CA MET A 168 -9.56 -18.44 -16.25
C MET A 168 -9.34 -19.96 -16.34
N ASN A 169 -9.77 -20.73 -15.34
CA ASN A 169 -9.66 -22.19 -15.41
C ASN A 169 -10.67 -22.76 -16.41
N ALA A 170 -10.25 -23.69 -17.27
CA ALA A 170 -11.08 -24.29 -18.31
C ALA A 170 -12.40 -24.89 -17.80
N ILE A 171 -12.47 -25.33 -16.54
CA ILE A 171 -13.73 -25.87 -15.98
C ILE A 171 -14.77 -24.76 -15.75
N ASN A 172 -14.33 -23.52 -15.54
CA ASN A 172 -15.13 -22.40 -15.10
C ASN A 172 -15.51 -21.44 -16.23
N ASN A 173 -15.03 -21.64 -17.46
CA ASN A 173 -15.37 -20.81 -18.61
C ASN A 173 -15.86 -21.61 -19.81
N VAL A 174 -16.46 -20.91 -20.78
CA VAL A 174 -17.00 -21.52 -22.01
C VAL A 174 -16.11 -21.29 -23.24
N ASN A 175 -14.89 -20.77 -23.04
CA ASN A 175 -14.03 -20.26 -24.11
C ASN A 175 -12.95 -21.26 -24.57
N SER A 176 -12.96 -22.50 -24.05
CA SER A 176 -12.00 -23.56 -24.38
C SER A 176 -10.52 -23.17 -24.15
N VAL A 177 -10.25 -22.30 -23.18
CA VAL A 177 -8.90 -21.88 -22.78
C VAL A 177 -8.63 -22.24 -21.31
N GLY A 178 -7.35 -22.23 -20.93
CA GLY A 178 -6.94 -22.48 -19.55
C GLY A 178 -6.84 -23.96 -19.17
N HIS A 179 -6.65 -24.85 -20.15
CA HIS A 179 -6.29 -26.26 -19.94
C HIS A 179 -4.80 -26.38 -19.59
N VAL A 180 -4.38 -25.77 -18.48
CA VAL A 180 -2.98 -25.68 -18.05
C VAL A 180 -2.85 -25.99 -16.57
N ALA A 181 -1.65 -26.45 -16.19
CA ALA A 181 -1.27 -26.50 -14.78
C ALA A 181 -1.27 -25.08 -14.19
N ARG A 182 -1.60 -24.95 -12.90
CA ARG A 182 -1.68 -23.65 -12.21
C ARG A 182 -0.39 -22.82 -12.33
N THR A 183 0.76 -23.48 -12.46
CA THR A 183 2.09 -22.85 -12.59
C THR A 183 2.42 -22.34 -13.99
N ASN A 184 1.58 -22.62 -14.98
CA ASN A 184 1.77 -22.18 -16.37
C ASN A 184 0.85 -21.02 -16.76
N VAL A 185 -0.07 -20.60 -15.88
CA VAL A 185 -1.09 -19.57 -16.17
C VAL A 185 -0.47 -18.24 -16.59
N TYR A 186 0.63 -17.83 -15.93
CA TYR A 186 1.29 -16.54 -16.12
C TYR A 186 2.66 -16.71 -16.79
N THR A 187 2.64 -17.31 -17.98
CA THR A 187 3.80 -17.53 -18.86
C THR A 187 3.51 -16.99 -20.26
N LEU A 188 4.54 -16.79 -21.07
CA LEU A 188 4.36 -16.33 -22.45
C LEU A 188 4.15 -17.48 -23.45
N ASP A 189 4.51 -18.71 -23.09
CA ASP A 189 4.61 -19.85 -24.00
C ASP A 189 3.73 -21.05 -23.60
N ARG A 190 3.37 -21.17 -22.32
CA ARG A 190 2.63 -22.33 -21.77
C ARG A 190 1.24 -21.98 -21.24
N HIS A 191 0.78 -20.76 -21.44
CA HIS A 191 -0.45 -20.20 -20.85
C HIS A 191 -1.76 -20.78 -21.41
N GLY A 192 -1.73 -21.64 -22.44
CA GLY A 192 -2.93 -22.31 -22.98
C GLY A 192 -4.04 -21.35 -23.42
N GLY A 193 -3.65 -20.29 -24.14
CA GLY A 193 -4.56 -19.23 -24.63
C GLY A 193 -4.83 -18.08 -23.66
N LEU A 194 -4.45 -18.20 -22.38
CA LEU A 194 -4.79 -17.19 -21.35
C LEU A 194 -4.08 -15.84 -21.48
N LEU A 195 -2.89 -15.74 -22.10
CA LEU A 195 -2.19 -14.47 -22.25
C LEU A 195 -3.08 -13.42 -22.92
N ALA A 196 -3.77 -13.75 -24.01
CA ALA A 196 -4.67 -12.81 -24.69
C ALA A 196 -5.83 -12.35 -23.78
N VAL A 197 -6.34 -13.22 -22.92
CA VAL A 197 -7.39 -12.89 -21.94
C VAL A 197 -6.86 -11.94 -20.86
N GLN A 198 -5.64 -12.19 -20.37
CA GLN A 198 -4.97 -11.38 -19.36
C GLN A 198 -4.62 -9.98 -19.90
N GLU A 199 -4.09 -9.89 -21.12
CA GLU A 199 -3.84 -8.62 -21.80
C GLU A 199 -5.14 -7.84 -22.02
N ALA A 200 -6.20 -8.51 -22.48
CA ALA A 200 -7.51 -7.88 -22.68
C ALA A 200 -8.09 -7.33 -21.36
N LEU A 201 -7.93 -8.06 -20.25
CA LEU A 201 -8.33 -7.59 -18.92
C LEU A 201 -7.54 -6.35 -18.51
N ALA A 202 -6.22 -6.36 -18.65
CA ALA A 202 -5.38 -5.21 -18.33
C ALA A 202 -5.78 -3.98 -19.16
N ARG A 203 -5.94 -4.11 -20.48
CA ARG A 203 -6.39 -3.00 -21.35
C ARG A 203 -7.76 -2.48 -20.94
N LYS A 204 -8.69 -3.39 -20.61
CA LYS A 204 -10.06 -3.03 -20.20
C LYS A 204 -10.06 -2.24 -18.89
N LEU A 205 -9.34 -2.71 -17.87
CA LEU A 205 -9.23 -2.02 -16.58
C LEU A 205 -8.59 -0.64 -16.74
N VAL A 206 -7.49 -0.53 -17.48
CA VAL A 206 -6.84 0.77 -17.76
C VAL A 206 -7.81 1.72 -18.46
N THR A 207 -8.55 1.25 -19.45
CA THR A 207 -9.51 2.07 -20.21
C THR A 207 -10.68 2.55 -19.35
N GLU A 208 -11.26 1.67 -18.53
CA GLU A 208 -12.38 1.99 -17.65
C GLU A 208 -12.00 2.95 -16.53
N LEU A 209 -10.73 2.93 -16.09
CA LEU A 209 -10.26 3.64 -14.92
C LEU A 209 -9.38 4.85 -15.23
N LYS A 210 -9.17 5.18 -16.51
CA LYS A 210 -8.29 6.25 -16.99
C LYS A 210 -8.53 7.63 -16.34
N ASP A 211 -9.75 7.88 -15.87
CA ASP A 211 -10.19 9.18 -15.33
C ASP A 211 -10.04 9.27 -13.79
N PHE A 212 -9.53 8.24 -13.11
CA PHE A 212 -9.36 8.22 -11.65
C PHE A 212 -7.95 8.61 -11.21
N ASP A 213 -7.82 9.75 -10.53
CA ASP A 213 -6.54 10.27 -10.09
C ASP A 213 -5.92 9.57 -8.86
N ASN A 214 -6.69 8.69 -8.20
CA ASN A 214 -6.37 8.08 -6.91
C ASN A 214 -6.02 6.58 -7.05
N LEU A 215 -5.37 6.18 -8.13
CA LEU A 215 -5.12 4.78 -8.48
C LEU A 215 -3.67 4.56 -8.93
N TYR A 216 -3.13 3.39 -8.58
CA TYR A 216 -2.00 2.78 -9.28
C TYR A 216 -2.22 1.27 -9.46
N TYR A 217 -1.54 0.68 -10.43
CA TYR A 217 -1.71 -0.74 -10.80
C TYR A 217 -0.56 -1.59 -10.28
N GLU A 218 -0.86 -2.61 -9.48
CA GLU A 218 0.11 -3.68 -9.14
C GLU A 218 -0.02 -4.80 -10.16
N ILE A 219 1.10 -5.18 -10.78
CA ILE A 219 1.12 -6.16 -11.87
C ILE A 219 0.63 -7.52 -11.35
N CYS A 220 1.21 -7.99 -10.25
CA CYS A 220 0.90 -9.29 -9.69
C CYS A 220 1.32 -9.36 -8.22
N ASN A 221 0.44 -9.88 -7.39
CA ASN A 221 0.77 -10.25 -6.01
C ASN A 221 1.75 -11.43 -6.02
N GLU A 222 2.79 -11.37 -5.20
CA GLU A 222 3.77 -12.43 -4.91
C GLU A 222 4.23 -13.28 -6.12
N PRO A 223 4.73 -12.68 -7.21
CA PRO A 223 5.06 -13.43 -8.43
C PRO A 223 6.25 -14.40 -8.26
N TYR A 224 6.96 -14.35 -7.13
CA TYR A 224 7.98 -15.33 -6.76
C TYR A 224 7.40 -16.70 -6.39
N PHE A 225 6.07 -16.84 -6.29
CA PHE A 225 5.38 -18.12 -6.20
C PHE A 225 4.70 -18.51 -7.52
N GLY A 226 4.26 -19.77 -7.60
CA GLY A 226 3.30 -20.21 -8.61
C GLY A 226 3.73 -20.06 -10.07
N GLY A 227 5.03 -19.97 -10.36
CA GLY A 227 5.58 -20.02 -11.72
C GLY A 227 5.40 -18.75 -12.56
N VAL A 228 5.12 -17.59 -11.94
CA VAL A 228 5.01 -16.32 -12.67
C VAL A 228 6.37 -15.90 -13.21
N THR A 229 6.47 -15.71 -14.52
CA THR A 229 7.76 -15.32 -15.14
C THR A 229 7.93 -13.81 -15.16
N LEU A 230 9.18 -13.33 -15.03
CA LEU A 230 9.48 -11.90 -15.16
C LEU A 230 9.10 -11.38 -16.56
N ALA A 231 9.28 -12.18 -17.61
CA ALA A 231 8.89 -11.82 -18.98
C ALA A 231 7.39 -11.58 -19.11
N TRP A 232 6.56 -12.39 -18.44
CA TRP A 232 5.12 -12.16 -18.38
C TRP A 232 4.77 -10.88 -17.62
N GLN A 233 5.43 -10.61 -16.47
CA GLN A 233 5.21 -9.37 -15.72
C GLN A 233 5.56 -8.13 -16.56
N HIS A 234 6.68 -8.15 -17.28
CA HIS A 234 7.07 -7.07 -18.20
C HIS A 234 6.03 -6.90 -19.30
N ARG A 235 5.51 -7.99 -19.87
CA ARG A 235 4.46 -7.90 -20.88
C ARG A 235 3.20 -7.21 -20.36
N ILE A 236 2.78 -7.49 -19.13
CA ILE A 236 1.63 -6.79 -18.53
C ILE A 236 1.95 -5.30 -18.28
N ALA A 237 3.16 -4.96 -17.83
CA ALA A 237 3.59 -3.57 -17.68
C ALA A 237 3.55 -2.81 -19.02
N ASP A 238 4.02 -3.44 -20.11
CA ASP A 238 3.95 -2.89 -21.46
C ASP A 238 2.51 -2.66 -21.90
N VAL A 239 1.62 -3.63 -21.67
CA VAL A 239 0.20 -3.50 -22.01
C VAL A 239 -0.46 -2.32 -21.31
N ILE A 240 -0.15 -2.10 -20.02
CA ILE A 240 -0.63 -0.94 -19.28
C ILE A 240 -0.10 0.35 -19.93
N ALA A 241 1.23 0.45 -20.10
CA ALA A 241 1.88 1.64 -20.64
C ALA A 241 1.45 1.99 -22.07
N GLU A 242 1.31 0.98 -22.95
CA GLU A 242 0.79 1.12 -24.31
C GLU A 242 -0.64 1.69 -24.31
N THR A 243 -1.49 1.15 -23.43
CA THR A 243 -2.90 1.54 -23.35
C THR A 243 -3.04 2.97 -22.83
N GLU A 244 -2.32 3.31 -21.77
CA GLU A 244 -2.31 4.68 -21.23
C GLU A 244 -1.75 5.71 -22.21
N LYS A 245 -0.68 5.35 -22.94
CA LYS A 245 -0.13 6.19 -24.01
C LYS A 245 -1.17 6.49 -25.09
N ALA A 246 -1.97 5.51 -25.49
CA ALA A 246 -3.05 5.70 -26.45
C ALA A 246 -4.20 6.57 -25.91
N LEU A 247 -4.44 6.52 -24.60
CA LEU A 247 -5.49 7.29 -23.92
C LEU A 247 -5.04 8.70 -23.48
N GLY A 248 -3.74 9.00 -23.52
CA GLY A 248 -3.19 10.29 -23.10
C GLY A 248 -3.17 10.49 -21.58
N VAL A 249 -3.17 9.41 -20.81
CA VAL A 249 -3.09 9.42 -19.33
C VAL A 249 -1.81 8.71 -18.87
N ARG A 250 -1.51 8.78 -17.57
CA ARG A 250 -0.40 8.03 -16.97
C ARG A 250 -0.65 7.79 -15.49
N HIS A 251 -0.86 6.55 -15.09
CA HIS A 251 -0.86 6.11 -13.70
C HIS A 251 0.49 5.46 -13.35
N LEU A 252 0.73 5.26 -12.05
CA LEU A 252 1.89 4.50 -11.60
C LEU A 252 1.64 3.00 -11.77
N ILE A 253 2.71 2.28 -12.09
CA ILE A 253 2.74 0.81 -12.10
C ILE A 253 3.68 0.37 -10.98
N SER A 254 3.21 -0.57 -10.16
CA SER A 254 4.00 -1.22 -9.12
C SER A 254 4.31 -2.67 -9.49
N GLN A 255 5.43 -3.14 -8.95
CA GLN A 255 5.87 -4.53 -9.04
C GLN A 255 6.21 -5.05 -7.65
N ASN A 256 5.59 -6.14 -7.25
CA ASN A 256 5.97 -6.89 -6.07
C ASN A 256 7.20 -7.77 -6.37
N VAL A 257 8.28 -7.48 -5.65
CA VAL A 257 9.63 -7.98 -5.96
C VAL A 257 9.96 -9.24 -5.16
N ALA A 258 9.73 -9.23 -3.84
CA ALA A 258 10.11 -10.31 -2.94
C ALA A 258 9.43 -10.22 -1.57
N ASN A 259 9.39 -11.35 -0.86
CA ASN A 259 9.32 -11.36 0.61
C ASN A 259 10.66 -10.89 1.21
N ASP A 260 10.60 -10.25 2.38
CA ASP A 260 11.70 -9.68 3.14
C ASP A 260 12.51 -8.63 2.34
N LYS A 261 13.44 -9.09 1.51
CA LYS A 261 14.38 -8.22 0.78
C LYS A 261 14.92 -8.85 -0.49
N ALA A 262 15.12 -8.01 -1.51
CA ALA A 262 15.91 -8.33 -2.69
C ALA A 262 16.43 -7.03 -3.31
N LYS A 263 17.57 -7.11 -4.01
CA LYS A 263 18.05 -6.01 -4.86
C LYS A 263 17.36 -6.07 -6.22
N VAL A 264 16.82 -4.95 -6.69
CA VAL A 264 16.24 -4.82 -8.02
C VAL A 264 17.38 -4.54 -9.01
N GLU A 265 17.69 -5.51 -9.87
CA GLU A 265 18.82 -5.40 -10.79
C GLU A 265 18.44 -4.80 -12.15
N ASN A 266 17.28 -5.15 -12.70
CA ASN A 266 16.84 -4.77 -14.05
C ASN A 266 15.38 -4.30 -14.04
N PRO A 267 15.08 -3.14 -13.43
CA PRO A 267 13.71 -2.65 -13.32
C PRO A 267 13.13 -2.34 -14.70
N HIS A 268 11.88 -2.75 -14.93
CA HIS A 268 11.15 -2.35 -16.12
C HIS A 268 10.93 -0.82 -16.14
N PRO A 269 11.17 -0.11 -17.26
CA PRO A 269 11.13 1.36 -17.29
C PRO A 269 9.75 1.97 -16.99
N ALA A 270 8.67 1.19 -17.18
CA ALA A 270 7.31 1.62 -16.85
C ALA A 270 6.99 1.52 -15.34
N VAL A 271 7.73 0.70 -14.59
CA VAL A 271 7.50 0.48 -13.15
C VAL A 271 8.06 1.64 -12.34
N SER A 272 7.28 2.12 -11.38
CA SER A 272 7.62 3.29 -10.55
C SER A 272 7.61 3.01 -9.05
N ILE A 273 7.05 1.87 -8.63
CA ILE A 273 6.94 1.45 -7.24
C ILE A 273 7.43 0.01 -7.15
N PHE A 274 8.37 -0.26 -6.25
CA PHE A 274 8.89 -1.60 -5.98
C PHE A 274 8.45 -2.04 -4.59
N ASN A 275 7.54 -2.99 -4.56
CA ASN A 275 6.88 -3.47 -3.36
C ASN A 275 7.56 -4.73 -2.82
N PHE A 276 7.74 -4.78 -1.52
CA PHE A 276 8.24 -5.92 -0.75
C PHE A 276 7.19 -6.30 0.28
N HIS A 277 7.16 -7.56 0.68
CA HIS A 277 6.24 -8.04 1.72
C HIS A 277 7.04 -8.45 2.96
N TYR A 278 6.50 -8.21 4.15
CA TYR A 278 7.12 -8.62 5.42
C TYR A 278 8.56 -8.07 5.57
N ALA A 279 8.78 -6.84 5.13
CA ALA A 279 10.10 -6.25 4.89
C ALA A 279 10.80 -5.72 6.16
N TYR A 280 10.66 -6.40 7.30
CA TYR A 280 11.40 -6.10 8.53
C TYR A 280 12.56 -7.08 8.80
N PRO A 281 13.80 -6.63 9.08
CA PRO A 281 14.26 -5.25 9.05
C PRO A 281 14.28 -4.68 7.61
N PRO A 282 14.16 -3.35 7.43
CA PRO A 282 13.94 -2.68 6.15
C PRO A 282 15.20 -2.56 5.29
N ASP A 283 16.04 -3.58 5.29
CA ASP A 283 17.29 -3.64 4.51
C ASP A 283 17.02 -3.38 3.02
N THR A 284 15.85 -3.81 2.52
CA THR A 284 15.44 -3.63 1.13
C THR A 284 15.39 -2.16 0.70
N VAL A 285 15.11 -1.23 1.64
CA VAL A 285 15.11 0.20 1.34
C VAL A 285 16.52 0.66 0.97
N ALA A 286 17.52 0.34 1.80
CA ALA A 286 18.92 0.70 1.53
C ALA A 286 19.46 0.02 0.26
N MET A 287 19.09 -1.24 0.01
CA MET A 287 19.49 -1.97 -1.20
C MET A 287 19.05 -1.29 -2.50
N ASN A 288 17.90 -0.59 -2.46
CA ASN A 288 17.20 -0.11 -3.65
C ASN A 288 17.03 1.42 -3.68
N TYR A 289 17.52 2.16 -2.68
CA TYR A 289 17.37 3.62 -2.62
C TYR A 289 17.97 4.33 -3.85
N GLY A 290 19.03 3.76 -4.45
CA GLY A 290 19.63 4.31 -5.68
C GLY A 290 18.73 4.30 -6.91
N LEU A 291 17.58 3.60 -6.90
CA LEU A 291 16.62 3.60 -8.00
C LEU A 291 15.95 4.95 -8.21
N ASN A 292 15.92 5.82 -7.19
CA ASN A 292 15.16 7.08 -7.21
C ASN A 292 13.67 6.84 -7.57
N LYS A 293 13.06 5.87 -6.87
CA LYS A 293 11.68 5.40 -7.01
C LYS A 293 11.09 5.09 -5.64
N ILE A 294 9.79 4.82 -5.58
CA ILE A 294 9.15 4.35 -4.35
C ILE A 294 9.62 2.94 -4.04
N ILE A 295 10.07 2.74 -2.81
CA ILE A 295 10.20 1.42 -2.19
C ILE A 295 9.04 1.28 -1.20
N GLY A 296 8.23 0.24 -1.36
CA GLY A 296 7.01 0.00 -0.57
C GLY A 296 7.06 -1.31 0.20
N ASP A 297 6.42 -1.33 1.37
CA ASP A 297 6.08 -2.52 2.14
C ASP A 297 4.56 -2.65 2.10
N ASN A 298 4.03 -3.21 1.01
CA ASN A 298 2.59 -3.15 0.73
C ASN A 298 1.81 -4.36 1.27
N GLU A 299 2.47 -5.26 2.02
CA GLU A 299 1.83 -6.37 2.70
C GLU A 299 2.61 -6.80 3.96
N THR A 300 1.89 -6.84 5.07
CA THR A 300 2.30 -7.50 6.32
C THR A 300 1.10 -8.26 6.89
N GLY A 301 1.14 -8.72 8.15
CA GLY A 301 -0.04 -9.33 8.79
C GLY A 301 -0.02 -10.84 8.95
N PHE A 302 1.16 -11.47 9.04
CA PHE A 302 1.28 -12.90 9.33
C PHE A 302 2.24 -13.19 10.51
N ARG A 303 2.36 -12.25 11.44
CA ARG A 303 3.23 -12.32 12.64
C ARG A 303 2.42 -12.32 13.95
N GLY A 304 1.27 -13.00 13.95
CA GLY A 304 0.38 -13.12 15.09
C GLY A 304 -0.51 -11.89 15.31
N THR A 305 -1.34 -11.93 16.34
CA THR A 305 -2.40 -10.94 16.56
C THR A 305 -1.96 -9.68 17.33
N ASN A 306 -0.71 -9.62 17.77
CA ASN A 306 -0.16 -8.48 18.51
C ASN A 306 0.20 -7.32 17.58
N ASP A 307 -0.06 -6.09 18.00
CA ASP A 307 0.25 -4.87 17.24
C ASP A 307 1.76 -4.60 17.10
N LEU A 308 2.55 -4.97 18.12
CA LEU A 308 3.97 -4.58 18.23
C LEU A 308 4.80 -4.91 16.98
N PRO A 309 4.82 -6.15 16.44
CA PRO A 309 5.59 -6.49 15.26
C PRO A 309 5.29 -5.57 14.07
N TYR A 310 4.02 -5.27 13.83
CA TYR A 310 3.56 -4.47 12.71
C TYR A 310 3.83 -2.98 12.92
N ARG A 311 3.71 -2.48 14.16
CA ARG A 311 4.07 -1.09 14.47
C ARG A 311 5.55 -0.86 14.27
N VAL A 312 6.39 -1.77 14.78
CA VAL A 312 7.85 -1.68 14.61
C VAL A 312 8.24 -1.75 13.14
N GLU A 313 7.63 -2.64 12.38
CA GLU A 313 7.83 -2.77 10.93
C GLU A 313 7.46 -1.47 10.19
N ALA A 314 6.26 -0.93 10.41
CA ALA A 314 5.80 0.31 9.78
C ALA A 314 6.72 1.51 10.06
N TRP A 315 7.05 1.74 11.33
CA TRP A 315 7.93 2.83 11.72
C TRP A 315 9.35 2.64 11.18
N SER A 316 9.90 1.43 11.29
CA SER A 316 11.24 1.14 10.77
C SER A 316 11.32 1.36 9.26
N PHE A 317 10.32 0.88 8.52
CA PHE A 317 10.31 0.92 7.07
C PHE A 317 10.21 2.36 6.53
N LEU A 318 9.28 3.17 7.07
CA LEU A 318 9.14 4.55 6.62
C LEU A 318 10.31 5.43 7.07
N LEU A 319 10.86 5.23 8.28
CA LEU A 319 12.03 5.98 8.75
C LEU A 319 13.35 5.51 8.10
N ALA A 320 13.36 4.35 7.45
CA ALA A 320 14.46 3.92 6.60
C ALA A 320 14.42 4.53 5.18
N GLY A 321 13.35 5.25 4.82
CA GLY A 321 13.19 5.87 3.50
C GLY A 321 12.12 5.24 2.60
N GLY A 322 11.31 4.31 3.12
CA GLY A 322 10.15 3.78 2.40
C GLY A 322 9.09 4.86 2.17
N GLY A 323 8.38 4.76 1.03
CA GLY A 323 7.32 5.71 0.65
C GLY A 323 5.91 5.19 0.85
N LEU A 324 5.76 3.89 1.13
CA LEU A 324 4.49 3.18 1.22
C LEU A 324 4.54 2.09 2.28
N PHE A 325 3.50 2.01 3.11
CA PHE A 325 3.28 0.92 4.06
C PHE A 325 1.80 0.47 4.06
N ASN A 326 1.56 -0.83 4.02
CA ASN A 326 0.23 -1.42 4.15
C ASN A 326 0.24 -2.68 5.03
N HIS A 327 -0.72 -2.76 5.95
CA HIS A 327 -0.96 -3.90 6.83
C HIS A 327 -2.29 -4.59 6.52
N LEU A 328 -2.30 -5.92 6.51
CA LEU A 328 -3.54 -6.70 6.47
C LEU A 328 -4.23 -6.67 7.83
N ASP A 329 -5.35 -5.94 7.86
CA ASP A 329 -6.18 -5.74 9.04
C ASP A 329 -7.36 -6.73 9.02
N TYR A 330 -7.22 -7.79 9.80
CA TYR A 330 -8.20 -8.88 9.85
C TYR A 330 -9.46 -8.54 10.65
N SER A 331 -9.56 -7.34 11.21
CA SER A 331 -10.79 -6.89 11.85
C SER A 331 -11.85 -6.40 10.85
N PHE A 332 -11.46 -6.17 9.58
CA PHE A 332 -12.38 -5.88 8.48
C PHE A 332 -12.85 -7.17 7.80
N VAL A 333 -14.13 -7.50 7.99
CA VAL A 333 -14.81 -8.62 7.33
C VAL A 333 -16.22 -8.20 6.95
N ALA A 334 -16.91 -8.96 6.09
CA ALA A 334 -18.30 -8.65 5.73
C ALA A 334 -19.19 -8.50 6.98
N GLY A 335 -19.99 -7.43 7.07
CA GLY A 335 -20.78 -7.07 8.25
C GLY A 335 -20.02 -6.40 9.40
N HIS A 336 -18.68 -6.34 9.35
CA HIS A 336 -17.82 -5.56 10.26
C HIS A 336 -16.86 -4.69 9.46
N GLU A 337 -17.37 -4.02 8.44
CA GLU A 337 -16.59 -3.08 7.64
C GLU A 337 -16.21 -1.81 8.43
N ASP A 338 -16.67 -1.67 9.67
CA ASP A 338 -16.14 -0.73 10.67
C ASP A 338 -14.85 -1.24 11.36
N GLY A 339 -14.36 -2.42 10.97
CA GLY A 339 -13.14 -2.99 11.50
C GLY A 339 -13.28 -3.38 12.97
N THR A 340 -14.45 -3.85 13.39
CA THR A 340 -14.74 -4.24 14.79
C THR A 340 -14.78 -5.75 15.00
N PHE A 341 -14.51 -6.57 13.97
CA PHE A 341 -14.54 -8.01 14.12
C PHE A 341 -13.47 -8.49 15.09
N VAL A 342 -13.91 -9.19 16.13
CA VAL A 342 -13.03 -9.86 17.07
C VAL A 342 -12.72 -11.25 16.51
N TYR A 343 -11.53 -11.38 15.92
CA TYR A 343 -11.06 -12.63 15.33
C TYR A 343 -10.60 -13.64 16.40
N PRO A 344 -10.61 -14.94 16.10
CA PRO A 344 -10.14 -15.98 17.02
C PRO A 344 -8.63 -15.89 17.26
N ALA A 345 -8.16 -16.48 18.36
CA ALA A 345 -6.72 -16.53 18.68
C ALA A 345 -5.88 -17.28 17.63
N SER A 346 -6.50 -18.10 16.78
CA SER A 346 -5.86 -18.81 15.67
C SER A 346 -5.64 -17.94 14.43
N GLN A 347 -6.12 -16.68 14.42
CA GLN A 347 -5.91 -15.76 13.30
C GLN A 347 -4.41 -15.56 13.03
N PRO A 348 -3.94 -15.63 11.78
CA PRO A 348 -2.52 -15.51 11.46
C PRO A 348 -1.94 -14.11 11.74
N GLY A 349 -2.78 -13.08 11.73
CA GLY A 349 -2.38 -11.69 11.91
C GLY A 349 -3.36 -10.86 12.73
N GLY A 350 -3.00 -9.59 12.92
CA GLY A 350 -3.71 -8.63 13.75
C GLY A 350 -4.43 -7.55 12.95
N GLY A 351 -4.35 -6.31 13.44
CA GLY A 351 -5.13 -5.19 12.93
C GLY A 351 -6.43 -5.03 13.70
N ASN A 352 -6.71 -3.80 14.11
CA ASN A 352 -7.85 -3.42 14.94
C ASN A 352 -7.90 -1.88 15.04
N PRO A 353 -8.95 -1.28 15.62
CA PRO A 353 -9.03 0.18 15.76
C PRO A 353 -7.89 0.81 16.57
N VAL A 354 -7.28 0.08 17.51
CA VAL A 354 -6.11 0.59 18.27
C VAL A 354 -4.90 0.68 17.34
N PHE A 355 -4.61 -0.36 16.57
CA PHE A 355 -3.50 -0.38 15.62
C PHE A 355 -3.65 0.70 14.54
N ARG A 356 -4.86 0.90 14.00
CA ARG A 356 -5.12 1.96 13.02
C ARG A 356 -4.81 3.36 13.57
N ARG A 357 -5.13 3.63 14.84
CA ARG A 357 -4.71 4.87 15.51
C ARG A 357 -3.19 4.99 15.65
N GLN A 358 -2.46 3.90 15.88
CA GLN A 358 -1.00 3.89 15.89
C GLN A 358 -0.42 4.23 14.50
N MET A 359 -1.03 3.74 13.42
CA MET A 359 -0.64 4.10 12.05
C MET A 359 -0.93 5.57 11.73
N LYS A 360 -2.03 6.12 12.24
CA LYS A 360 -2.30 7.56 12.18
C LYS A 360 -1.20 8.38 12.87
N ILE A 361 -0.74 7.95 14.05
CA ILE A 361 0.35 8.61 14.78
C ILE A 361 1.64 8.63 13.95
N LEU A 362 1.99 7.52 13.29
CA LEU A 362 3.13 7.47 12.35
C LEU A 362 2.97 8.47 11.20
N GLY A 363 1.82 8.49 10.56
CA GLY A 363 1.52 9.44 9.48
C GLY A 363 1.61 10.89 9.93
N ASP A 364 1.02 11.24 11.08
CA ASP A 364 1.07 12.59 11.65
C ASP A 364 2.49 12.98 12.07
N PHE A 365 3.26 12.03 12.59
CA PHE A 365 4.66 12.25 12.96
C PHE A 365 5.50 12.64 11.75
N LEU A 366 5.38 11.90 10.64
CA LEU A 366 6.11 12.16 9.38
C LEU A 366 5.64 13.45 8.70
N ARG A 367 4.32 13.70 8.63
CA ARG A 367 3.76 14.96 8.10
C ARG A 367 4.13 16.19 8.93
N GLY A 368 4.61 15.99 10.16
CA GLY A 368 5.21 17.06 10.94
C GLY A 368 6.46 17.64 10.28
N PHE A 369 7.16 16.91 9.43
CA PHE A 369 8.39 17.35 8.76
C PHE A 369 8.14 17.73 7.29
N ASP A 370 9.07 18.50 6.72
CA ASP A 370 9.21 18.59 5.26
C ASP A 370 9.97 17.36 4.75
N PHE A 371 9.30 16.20 4.79
CA PHE A 371 9.92 14.90 4.47
C PHE A 371 10.43 14.83 3.02
N ILE A 372 9.94 15.68 2.12
CA ILE A 372 10.47 15.81 0.75
C ILE A 372 11.94 16.24 0.76
N ARG A 373 12.38 17.04 1.74
CA ARG A 373 13.78 17.46 1.91
C ARG A 373 14.63 16.47 2.71
N MET A 374 14.02 15.41 3.23
CA MET A 374 14.68 14.42 4.08
C MET A 374 15.12 13.20 3.27
N LYS A 375 16.18 12.56 3.76
CA LYS A 375 16.71 11.30 3.23
C LYS A 375 17.11 10.36 4.37
N PRO A 376 17.24 9.04 4.12
CA PRO A 376 17.83 8.10 5.07
C PRO A 376 19.19 8.59 5.54
N ALA A 377 19.37 8.61 6.86
CA ALA A 377 20.49 9.25 7.52
C ALA A 377 21.01 8.38 8.67
N ALA A 378 21.37 7.13 8.35
CA ALA A 378 21.90 6.18 9.35
C ALA A 378 23.18 6.70 10.04
N ASP A 379 23.95 7.54 9.35
CA ASP A 379 25.16 8.21 9.83
C ASP A 379 24.90 9.24 10.94
N VAL A 380 23.65 9.70 11.12
CA VAL A 380 23.28 10.56 12.26
C VAL A 380 23.41 9.82 13.59
N ILE A 381 23.28 8.49 13.60
CA ILE A 381 23.33 7.66 14.82
C ILE A 381 24.74 7.10 14.98
N ALA A 382 25.57 7.75 15.79
CA ALA A 382 26.94 7.34 16.08
C ALA A 382 27.03 6.16 17.07
N GLY A 383 25.99 5.95 17.87
CA GLY A 383 25.96 4.92 18.91
C GLY A 383 24.89 5.16 19.97
N GLY A 384 24.97 4.42 21.07
CA GLY A 384 24.01 4.53 22.18
C GLY A 384 22.69 3.77 21.97
N VAL A 385 22.56 3.01 20.88
CA VAL A 385 21.46 2.06 20.67
C VAL A 385 21.65 0.87 21.61
N PRO A 386 20.68 0.54 22.48
CA PRO A 386 20.79 -0.60 23.38
C PRO A 386 20.91 -1.94 22.66
N ALA A 387 21.49 -2.95 23.31
CA ALA A 387 21.50 -4.31 22.79
C ALA A 387 20.07 -4.83 22.54
N GLY A 388 19.86 -5.58 21.45
CA GLY A 388 18.54 -6.06 21.05
C GLY A 388 17.58 -4.96 20.55
N HIS A 389 18.09 -3.77 20.21
CA HIS A 389 17.32 -2.68 19.63
C HIS A 389 17.88 -2.26 18.27
N ARG A 390 17.03 -1.58 17.48
CA ARG A 390 17.38 -0.99 16.19
C ARG A 390 16.93 0.45 16.13
N ALA A 391 17.66 1.26 15.38
CA ALA A 391 17.29 2.65 15.15
C ALA A 391 17.40 3.02 13.66
N TYR A 392 16.48 3.87 13.22
CA TYR A 392 16.39 4.35 11.84
C TYR A 392 16.13 5.86 11.86
N ALA A 393 16.66 6.57 10.86
CA ALA A 393 16.52 8.01 10.81
C ALA A 393 16.34 8.54 9.38
N LEU A 394 15.45 9.53 9.27
CA LEU A 394 15.40 10.46 8.15
C LEU A 394 15.95 11.80 8.61
N ALA A 395 16.74 12.48 7.80
CA ALA A 395 17.23 13.82 8.12
C ALA A 395 17.23 14.76 6.92
N GLU A 396 16.90 16.02 7.20
CA GLU A 396 17.33 17.17 6.39
C GLU A 396 18.56 17.77 7.09
N PRO A 397 19.77 17.60 6.54
CA PRO A 397 21.02 17.99 7.19
C PRO A 397 20.98 19.43 7.71
N GLY A 398 21.24 19.60 9.01
CA GLY A 398 21.29 20.91 9.66
C GLY A 398 19.95 21.61 9.83
N LYS A 399 18.81 20.94 9.60
CA LYS A 399 17.47 21.48 9.88
C LYS A 399 16.61 20.56 10.74
N ALA A 400 16.46 19.29 10.37
CA ALA A 400 15.57 18.38 11.08
C ALA A 400 16.03 16.92 10.99
N CYS A 401 15.75 16.15 12.04
CA CYS A 401 15.94 14.71 12.08
C CYS A 401 14.70 14.05 12.69
N ALA A 402 14.19 13.03 12.03
CA ALA A 402 13.19 12.11 12.53
C ALA A 402 13.89 10.78 12.81
N LEU A 403 13.85 10.31 14.04
CA LEU A 403 14.51 9.07 14.45
C LEU A 403 13.50 8.14 15.13
N TYR A 404 13.60 6.85 14.86
CA TYR A 404 12.83 5.81 15.54
C TYR A 404 13.80 4.83 16.18
N LEU A 405 13.52 4.45 17.43
CA LEU A 405 14.27 3.45 18.21
C LEU A 405 13.27 2.41 18.72
N ALA A 406 13.52 1.13 18.45
CA ALA A 406 12.64 0.07 18.89
C ALA A 406 13.38 -1.22 19.23
N ARG A 407 12.77 -2.02 20.08
CA ARG A 407 13.17 -3.39 20.35
C ARG A 407 13.11 -4.20 19.06
N ASP A 408 14.15 -5.01 18.80
CA ASP A 408 14.15 -5.90 17.65
C ASP A 408 13.16 -7.05 17.86
N THR A 409 12.01 -6.97 17.16
CA THR A 409 10.96 -7.99 17.27
C THR A 409 11.33 -9.35 16.66
N LYS A 410 12.46 -9.45 15.94
CA LYS A 410 13.02 -10.73 15.47
C LYS A 410 14.09 -11.29 16.44
N ASP A 411 14.58 -10.51 17.39
CA ASP A 411 15.52 -10.99 18.42
C ASP A 411 14.75 -11.46 19.67
N LYS A 412 14.75 -12.78 19.89
CA LYS A 412 14.08 -13.41 21.03
C LYS A 412 14.72 -13.07 22.38
N ASN A 413 15.96 -12.60 22.38
CA ASN A 413 16.70 -12.22 23.59
C ASN A 413 16.64 -10.71 23.84
N ALA A 414 15.95 -9.94 22.97
CA ALA A 414 15.83 -8.51 23.15
C ALA A 414 15.11 -8.19 24.48
N PRO A 415 15.70 -7.33 25.34
CA PRO A 415 15.14 -7.02 26.65
C PRO A 415 13.68 -6.58 26.60
N THR A 416 12.87 -7.04 27.53
CA THR A 416 11.46 -6.64 27.72
C THR A 416 11.31 -5.74 28.94
N GLY A 417 10.34 -4.83 28.91
CA GLY A 417 10.06 -3.90 30.00
C GLY A 417 10.81 -2.58 29.85
N PRO A 418 10.67 -1.65 30.82
CA PRO A 418 11.19 -0.29 30.68
C PRO A 418 12.70 -0.24 30.41
N GLN A 419 13.08 0.48 29.35
CA GLN A 419 14.44 0.78 28.92
C GLN A 419 14.64 2.29 28.83
N ALA A 420 15.89 2.74 28.82
CA ALA A 420 16.26 4.09 28.43
C ALA A 420 17.56 4.03 27.61
N ALA A 421 17.75 4.99 26.71
CA ALA A 421 18.93 5.08 25.86
C ALA A 421 19.54 6.47 25.92
N THR A 422 20.87 6.55 25.86
CA THR A 422 21.59 7.81 25.61
C THR A 422 22.19 7.72 24.21
N LEU A 423 21.42 8.17 23.22
CA LEU A 423 21.85 8.16 21.83
C LEU A 423 23.02 9.11 21.62
N GLN A 424 24.00 8.68 20.84
CA GLN A 424 25.12 9.50 20.41
C GLN A 424 24.80 9.98 19.00
N LEU A 425 24.51 11.27 18.82
CA LEU A 425 24.02 11.81 17.55
C LEU A 425 25.05 12.73 16.89
N HIS A 426 25.34 12.51 15.61
CA HIS A 426 26.11 13.46 14.80
C HIS A 426 25.21 14.63 14.39
N LEU A 427 25.36 15.77 15.06
CA LEU A 427 24.53 16.96 14.83
C LEU A 427 25.39 18.16 14.43
N PRO A 428 25.06 18.85 13.33
CA PRO A 428 25.70 20.12 13.00
C PRO A 428 25.56 21.15 14.12
N ALA A 429 26.53 22.04 14.26
CA ALA A 429 26.52 23.05 15.33
C ALA A 429 25.25 23.92 15.29
N GLY A 430 24.58 24.06 16.43
CA GLY A 430 23.32 24.79 16.51
C GLY A 430 22.49 24.49 17.74
N ALA A 431 21.42 25.26 17.92
CA ALA A 431 20.38 24.96 18.90
C ALA A 431 19.30 24.09 18.25
N TYR A 432 18.83 23.08 18.98
CA TYR A 432 17.76 22.20 18.54
C TYR A 432 16.73 22.01 19.64
N THR A 433 15.48 21.79 19.24
CA THR A 433 14.41 21.27 20.09
C THR A 433 14.26 19.78 19.82
N ALA A 434 14.38 18.97 20.86
CA ALA A 434 14.14 17.53 20.86
C ALA A 434 12.78 17.23 21.50
N GLU A 435 11.95 16.45 20.81
CA GLU A 435 10.67 15.92 21.30
C GLU A 435 10.65 14.41 21.16
N TRP A 436 10.54 13.71 22.28
CA TRP A 436 10.39 12.27 22.31
C TRP A 436 8.90 11.91 22.29
N VAL A 437 8.48 11.21 21.24
CA VAL A 437 7.09 10.85 20.95
C VAL A 437 6.89 9.37 21.19
N ASN A 438 5.83 9.01 21.90
CA ASN A 438 5.41 7.64 22.13
C ASN A 438 4.67 7.07 20.91
N PRO A 439 5.19 6.04 20.21
CA PRO A 439 4.55 5.50 19.00
C PRO A 439 3.18 4.86 19.24
N ARG A 440 2.86 4.45 20.48
CA ARG A 440 1.56 3.86 20.81
C ARG A 440 0.47 4.89 21.08
N THR A 441 0.83 6.01 21.71
CA THR A 441 -0.15 7.00 22.21
C THR A 441 -0.10 8.33 21.48
N GLY A 442 1.00 8.63 20.78
CA GLY A 442 1.26 9.92 20.13
C GLY A 442 1.64 11.04 21.11
N GLN A 443 1.73 10.75 22.40
CA GLN A 443 2.12 11.74 23.41
C GLN A 443 3.60 12.11 23.30
N VAL A 444 3.92 13.35 23.65
CA VAL A 444 5.31 13.81 23.80
C VAL A 444 5.72 13.57 25.25
N ASP A 445 6.50 12.51 25.48
CA ASP A 445 6.90 12.07 26.83
C ASP A 445 8.03 12.93 27.41
N LYS A 446 8.84 13.56 26.56
CA LYS A 446 9.91 14.48 26.96
C LYS A 446 10.16 15.52 25.87
N ARG A 447 10.35 16.79 26.28
CA ARG A 447 10.79 17.89 25.41
C ARG A 447 11.98 18.60 26.04
N GLU A 448 13.04 18.85 25.28
CA GLU A 448 14.23 19.55 25.75
C GLU A 448 14.90 20.38 24.63
N SER A 449 15.63 21.43 25.03
CA SER A 449 16.47 22.20 24.11
C SER A 449 17.92 21.78 24.27
N ILE A 450 18.58 21.48 23.16
CA ILE A 450 19.99 21.06 23.13
C ILE A 450 20.81 22.02 22.28
N ARG A 451 22.09 22.16 22.62
CA ARG A 451 23.06 22.90 21.81
C ARG A 451 24.15 21.94 21.36
N ALA A 452 24.16 21.62 20.07
CA ALA A 452 25.21 20.79 19.47
C ALA A 452 26.43 21.66 19.12
N ALA A 453 27.62 21.14 19.38
CA ALA A 453 28.89 21.80 19.05
C ALA A 453 29.36 21.54 17.61
N GLY A 454 28.70 20.64 16.87
CA GLY A 454 29.15 20.16 15.55
C GLY A 454 29.75 18.75 15.58
N ASP A 455 29.87 18.15 16.77
CA ASP A 455 30.38 16.80 16.99
C ASP A 455 29.28 15.85 17.50
N ILE A 456 29.67 14.71 18.06
CA ILE A 456 28.76 13.78 18.73
C ILE A 456 28.08 14.46 19.92
N THR A 457 26.76 14.50 19.88
CA THR A 457 25.90 15.06 20.92
C THR A 457 25.15 13.93 21.62
N PRO A 458 25.39 13.68 22.93
CA PRO A 458 24.62 12.70 23.70
C PRO A 458 23.21 13.23 23.98
N LEU A 459 22.20 12.39 23.76
CA LEU A 459 20.79 12.72 24.03
C LEU A 459 20.09 11.56 24.73
N ALA A 460 19.65 11.80 25.97
CA ALA A 460 18.97 10.80 26.78
C ALA A 460 17.46 10.74 26.46
N SER A 461 16.97 9.56 26.11
CA SER A 461 15.54 9.29 25.94
C SER A 461 14.81 9.30 27.30
N PRO A 462 13.48 9.54 27.32
CA PRO A 462 12.66 9.07 28.42
C PRO A 462 12.70 7.53 28.52
N ALA A 463 12.16 6.99 29.61
CA ALA A 463 11.95 5.55 29.69
C ALA A 463 10.88 5.11 28.66
N PHE A 464 11.12 4.00 27.97
CA PHE A 464 10.19 3.41 26.99
C PHE A 464 10.18 1.88 27.14
N GLU A 465 9.07 1.22 26.81
CA GLU A 465 8.97 -0.25 26.94
C GLU A 465 9.36 -1.00 25.67
N GLU A 466 8.80 -0.57 24.53
CA GLU A 466 8.92 -1.28 23.26
C GLU A 466 9.62 -0.43 22.21
N ASP A 467 9.21 0.83 22.10
CA ASP A 467 9.67 1.76 21.10
C ASP A 467 9.47 3.23 21.49
N VAL A 468 10.29 4.11 20.92
CA VAL A 468 10.22 5.57 21.07
C VAL A 468 10.65 6.26 19.78
N ALA A 469 10.03 7.38 19.45
CA ALA A 469 10.42 8.22 18.32
C ALA A 469 10.98 9.56 18.82
N LEU A 470 11.88 10.16 18.05
CA LEU A 470 12.48 11.46 18.31
C LEU A 470 12.21 12.38 17.12
N ARG A 471 11.61 13.53 17.40
CA ARG A 471 11.59 14.69 16.51
C ARG A 471 12.63 15.69 16.98
N LEU A 472 13.63 15.92 16.15
CA LEU A 472 14.66 16.92 16.38
C LEU A 472 14.56 18.01 15.31
N ARG A 473 14.48 19.27 15.73
CA ARG A 473 14.44 20.43 14.82
C ARG A 473 15.39 21.50 15.27
N ARG A 474 16.12 22.09 14.33
CA ARG A 474 16.93 23.27 14.60
C ARG A 474 16.01 24.43 14.97
N SER A 475 16.34 25.11 16.06
CA SER A 475 15.60 26.26 16.59
C SER A 475 15.84 27.53 15.79
#